data_AF-A0A9P0ZH68-F1
#
_entry.id   AF-A0A9P0ZH68-F1
#
_cell.length_a   1.000
_cell.length_b   1.000
_cell.length_c   1.000
_cell.angle_alpha   90.00
_cell.angle_beta   90.00
_cell.angle_gamma   90.00
#
_symmetry.space_group_name_H-M   'P 1'
#
loop_
_entity.id
_entity.type
_entity.pdbx_description
1 polymer ?
#
loop_
_entity_poly.entity_id
_entity_poly.type
_entity_poly.pdbx_seq_one_letter_code
_entity_poly.pdbx_strand_id
1 'polypeptide(L)'
;MVKESMPVVDMSATEKRTNQYPTYSLLRHYPSPTKDMLESFLRTTVVVGIDLDRACGVDAYFNNLIWIFATIGMAQSIYFFRGDLNPLRLLLRMDILLIFMLE
;
A
#
# COMPACT_ATOMS: atom_id res chain seq x y z
N MET A 1 -6.16 -13.63 12.52
CA MET A 1 -5.98 -15.07 12.12
C MET A 1 -6.21 -15.36 10.63
N VAL A 2 -7.38 -15.14 10.03
CA VAL A 2 -7.57 -15.38 8.56
C VAL A 2 -7.00 -14.23 7.71
N LYS A 3 -7.19 -12.98 8.14
CA LYS A 3 -6.71 -11.78 7.45
C LYS A 3 -5.18 -11.73 7.31
N GLU A 4 -4.45 -12.26 8.29
CA GLU A 4 -2.97 -12.31 8.28
C GLU A 4 -2.41 -13.54 7.54
N SER A 5 -3.17 -14.63 7.41
CA SER A 5 -2.68 -15.86 6.76
C SER A 5 -2.85 -15.84 5.24
N MET A 6 -3.95 -15.27 4.73
CA MET A 6 -4.22 -15.16 3.29
C MET A 6 -3.12 -14.40 2.51
N PRO A 7 -2.54 -13.29 3.00
CA PRO A 7 -1.45 -12.58 2.32
C PRO A 7 -0.18 -13.43 2.22
N VAL A 8 0.16 -14.19 3.26
CA VAL A 8 1.33 -15.08 3.25
C VAL A 8 1.16 -16.17 2.19
N VAL A 9 -0.04 -16.75 2.12
CA VAL A 9 -0.38 -17.75 1.09
C VAL A 9 -0.30 -17.12 -0.30
N ASP A 10 -0.88 -15.94 -0.50
CA ASP A 10 -0.89 -15.25 -1.80
C ASP A 10 0.53 -14.86 -2.26
N MET A 11 1.39 -14.37 -1.35
CA MET A 11 2.80 -14.11 -1.65
C MET A 11 3.54 -15.37 -2.10
N SER A 12 3.38 -16.48 -1.38
CA SER A 12 4.03 -17.75 -1.74
C SER A 12 3.52 -18.34 -3.06
N ALA A 13 2.21 -18.20 -3.35
CA ALA A 13 1.61 -18.64 -4.60
C ALA A 13 2.07 -17.75 -5.77
N THR A 14 2.17 -16.46 -5.53
CA THR A 14 2.67 -15.47 -6.49
C THR A 14 4.12 -15.74 -6.86
N GLU A 15 4.99 -16.01 -5.89
CA GLU A 15 6.39 -16.36 -6.12
C GLU A 15 6.51 -17.63 -6.98
N LYS A 16 5.80 -18.70 -6.63
CA LYS A 16 5.77 -19.95 -7.41
C LYS A 16 5.29 -19.73 -8.84
N ARG A 17 4.19 -19.00 -9.03
CA ARG A 17 3.63 -18.68 -10.36
C ARG A 17 4.61 -17.86 -11.20
N THR A 18 5.28 -16.91 -10.55
CA THR A 18 6.25 -16.01 -11.17
C THR A 18 7.50 -16.74 -11.65
N ASN A 19 7.92 -17.78 -10.92
CA ASN A 19 9.03 -18.66 -11.30
C ASN A 19 8.66 -19.62 -12.43
N GLN A 20 7.44 -20.17 -12.42
CA GLN A 20 6.95 -21.08 -13.48
C GLN A 20 6.60 -20.34 -14.78
N TYR A 21 6.05 -19.12 -14.68
CA TYR A 21 5.56 -18.33 -15.81
C TYR A 21 6.07 -16.87 -15.69
N PRO A 22 7.32 -16.61 -16.08
CA PRO A 22 7.96 -15.31 -15.85
C PRO A 22 7.35 -14.17 -16.68
N THR A 23 6.73 -14.45 -17.82
CA THR A 23 6.15 -13.42 -18.71
C THR A 23 4.64 -13.26 -18.51
N TYR A 24 3.92 -14.36 -18.29
CA TYR A 24 2.45 -14.41 -18.30
C TYR A 24 1.83 -14.47 -16.90
N SER A 25 2.61 -14.24 -15.85
CA SER A 25 2.09 -14.16 -14.49
C SER A 25 1.30 -12.86 -14.30
N LEU A 26 0.01 -12.99 -14.00
CA LEU A 26 -0.83 -11.89 -13.56
C LEU A 26 -0.51 -11.55 -12.10
N LEU A 27 -0.17 -10.29 -11.87
CA LEU A 27 0.24 -9.74 -10.58
C LEU A 27 -0.62 -8.52 -10.24
N ARG A 28 -0.68 -8.19 -8.94
CA ARG A 28 -1.34 -6.99 -8.43
C ARG A 28 -0.30 -6.10 -7.78
N HIS A 29 -0.30 -4.81 -8.12
CA HIS A 29 0.61 -3.82 -7.56
C HIS A 29 -0.19 -2.67 -6.95
N TYR A 30 0.33 -2.15 -5.84
CA TYR A 30 -0.14 -0.94 -5.19
C TYR A 30 0.91 0.14 -5.44
N PRO A 31 0.67 1.06 -6.41
CA PRO A 31 1.61 2.12 -6.66
C PRO A 31 1.72 3.05 -5.46
N SER A 32 2.94 3.53 -5.17
CA SER A 32 3.13 4.54 -4.13
C SER A 32 2.33 5.79 -4.49
N PRO A 33 1.56 6.37 -3.56
CA PRO A 33 0.76 7.56 -3.84
C PRO A 33 1.67 8.73 -4.23
N THR A 34 1.18 9.56 -5.16
CA THR A 34 1.90 10.77 -5.58
C THR A 34 1.76 11.87 -4.52
N LYS A 35 2.69 12.83 -4.55
CA LYS A 35 2.67 13.98 -3.63
C LYS A 35 1.34 14.75 -3.71
N ASP A 36 0.80 14.91 -4.92
CA ASP A 36 -0.44 15.63 -5.17
C ASP A 36 -1.66 14.92 -4.55
N MET A 37 -1.69 13.58 -4.62
CA MET A 37 -2.76 12.78 -3.99
C MET A 37 -2.74 12.88 -2.46
N LEU A 38 -1.55 12.99 -1.88
CA LEU A 38 -1.36 13.16 -0.43
C LEU A 38 -1.45 14.62 0.00
N GLU A 39 -1.41 15.58 -0.91
CA GLU A 39 -1.29 16.99 -0.57
C GLU A 39 -2.46 17.48 0.28
N SER A 40 -3.69 17.12 -0.09
CA SER A 40 -4.88 17.49 0.69
C SER A 40 -4.86 16.88 2.09
N PHE A 41 -4.36 15.65 2.23
CA PHE A 41 -4.21 14.99 3.51
C PHE A 41 -3.15 15.70 4.38
N LEU A 42 -1.96 15.94 3.82
CA LEU A 42 -0.85 16.59 4.51
C LEU A 42 -1.17 18.04 4.92
N ARG A 43 -1.88 18.79 4.07
CA ARG A 43 -2.34 20.15 4.43
C ARG A 43 -3.31 20.10 5.59
N THR A 44 -4.23 19.14 5.59
CA THR A 44 -5.22 18.99 6.67
C THR A 44 -4.55 18.64 7.99
N THR A 45 -3.57 17.72 7.98
CA THR A 45 -2.85 17.33 9.20
C THR A 45 -2.04 18.48 9.78
N VAL A 46 -1.39 19.29 8.94
CA VAL A 46 -0.68 20.51 9.37
C VAL A 46 -1.62 21.55 9.98
N VAL A 47 -2.78 21.81 9.36
CA VAL A 47 -3.77 22.78 9.87
C VAL A 47 -4.34 22.34 11.22
N VAL A 48 -4.59 21.04 11.40
CA VAL A 48 -5.13 20.48 12.65
C VAL A 48 -4.02 20.27 13.69
N GLY A 49 -2.75 20.49 13.33
CA GLY A 49 -1.60 20.33 14.23
C GLY A 49 -1.30 18.87 14.58
N ILE A 50 -1.68 17.95 13.69
CA ILE A 50 -1.47 16.51 13.86
C ILE A 50 -0.06 16.16 13.41
N ASP A 51 0.74 15.65 14.33
CA ASP A 51 1.98 14.96 14.02
C ASP A 51 1.66 13.51 13.63
N LEU A 52 1.73 13.21 12.32
CA LEU A 52 1.40 11.89 11.78
C LEU A 52 2.29 10.77 12.33
N ASP A 53 3.53 11.07 12.73
CA ASP A 53 4.45 10.08 13.30
C ASP A 53 4.14 9.82 14.78
N ARG A 54 3.37 10.71 15.43
CA ARG A 54 2.98 10.65 16.84
C ARG A 54 1.48 10.57 17.08
N ALA A 55 0.66 10.44 16.04
CA ALA A 55 -0.81 10.45 16.09
C ALA A 55 -1.42 9.19 16.75
N CYS A 56 -0.70 8.56 17.68
CA CYS A 56 -1.16 7.43 18.46
C CYS A 56 -1.67 7.94 19.81
N GLY A 57 -2.99 8.06 19.98
CA GLY A 57 -3.62 8.08 21.30
C GLY A 57 -4.41 9.31 21.71
N VAL A 58 -4.75 10.24 20.79
CA VAL A 58 -5.58 11.40 21.15
C VAL A 58 -7.04 11.01 21.36
N ASP A 59 -7.60 10.22 20.43
CA ASP A 59 -8.96 9.67 20.48
C ASP A 59 -9.10 8.54 19.43
N ALA A 60 -9.78 7.45 19.78
CA ALA A 60 -9.98 6.31 18.89
C ALA A 60 -10.81 6.68 17.65
N TYR A 61 -11.77 7.60 17.80
CA TYR A 61 -12.57 8.09 16.67
C TYR A 61 -11.74 8.98 15.73
N PHE A 62 -10.91 9.85 16.29
CA PHE A 62 -9.98 10.68 15.52
C PHE A 62 -8.98 9.85 14.70
N ASN A 63 -8.44 8.78 15.29
CA ASN A 63 -7.58 7.84 14.56
C ASN A 63 -8.31 7.24 13.36
N ASN A 64 -9.57 6.81 13.52
CA ASN A 64 -10.36 6.28 12.41
C ASN A 64 -10.57 7.31 11.29
N LEU A 65 -10.77 8.58 11.63
CA LEU A 65 -10.88 9.65 10.63
C LEU A 65 -9.57 9.84 9.86
N ILE A 66 -8.43 9.82 10.55
CA ILE A 66 -7.10 9.87 9.91
C ILE A 66 -6.93 8.67 8.97
N TRP A 67 -7.31 7.47 9.41
CA TRP A 67 -7.27 6.26 8.59
C TRP A 67 -8.14 6.35 7.32
N ILE A 68 -9.36 6.87 7.44
CA ILE A 68 -10.25 7.09 6.29
C ILE A 68 -9.62 8.11 5.34
N PHE A 69 -9.15 9.24 5.85
CA PHE A 69 -8.50 10.26 5.02
C PHE A 69 -7.23 9.73 4.33
N ALA A 70 -6.42 8.96 5.04
CA ALA A 70 -5.21 8.34 4.49
C ALA A 70 -5.56 7.37 3.36
N THR A 71 -6.58 6.52 3.53
CA THR A 71 -7.01 5.55 2.50
C THR A 71 -7.57 6.21 1.25
N ILE A 72 -8.23 7.37 1.37
CA ILE A 72 -8.69 8.16 0.21
C ILE A 72 -7.49 8.72 -0.58
N GLY A 73 -6.41 9.10 0.12
CA GLY A 73 -5.17 9.59 -0.49
C GLY A 73 -4.28 8.50 -1.11
N MET A 74 -4.64 7.21 -0.96
CA MET A 74 -3.86 6.10 -1.52
C MET A 74 -4.20 5.86 -2.99
N ALA A 75 -3.20 5.42 -3.75
CA ALA A 75 -3.43 5.01 -5.12
C ALA A 75 -4.13 3.64 -5.20
N GLN A 76 -5.00 3.49 -6.19
CA GLN A 76 -5.72 2.23 -6.41
C GLN A 76 -4.77 1.13 -6.90
N SER A 77 -5.10 -0.11 -6.54
CA SER A 77 -4.34 -1.26 -7.00
C SER A 77 -4.57 -1.54 -8.49
N ILE A 78 -3.52 -1.93 -9.19
CA ILE A 78 -3.56 -2.22 -10.62
C ILE A 78 -3.12 -3.67 -10.84
N TYR A 79 -3.82 -4.37 -11.72
CA TYR A 79 -3.41 -5.69 -12.21
C TYR A 79 -2.57 -5.54 -13.48
N PHE A 80 -1.51 -6.33 -13.59
CA PHE A 80 -0.58 -6.26 -14.72
C PHE A 80 0.07 -7.63 -14.96
N PHE A 81 0.57 -7.87 -16.18
CA PHE A 81 1.39 -9.02 -16.49
C PHE A 81 2.87 -8.71 -16.27
N ARG A 82 3.61 -9.66 -15.69
CA ARG A 82 5.05 -9.46 -15.41
C ARG A 82 5.88 -9.16 -16.67
N GLY A 83 5.49 -9.72 -17.82
CA GLY A 83 6.16 -9.48 -19.11
C GLY A 83 6.07 -8.05 -19.63
N ASP A 84 5.08 -7.27 -19.17
CA ASP A 84 4.86 -5.90 -19.61
C ASP A 84 5.68 -4.88 -18.79
N LEU A 85 6.42 -5.34 -17.76
CA LEU A 85 7.23 -4.48 -16.90
C LEU A 85 8.64 -4.27 -17.44
N ASN A 86 9.01 -2.99 -17.59
CA ASN A 86 10.41 -2.58 -17.73
C ASN A 86 11.15 -2.86 -16.39
N PRO A 87 12.36 -3.45 -16.39
CA PRO A 87 13.07 -3.86 -15.16
C PRO A 87 13.36 -2.72 -14.17
N LEU A 88 13.35 -1.47 -14.62
CA LEU A 88 13.46 -0.28 -13.76
C LEU A 88 12.25 -0.07 -12.82
N ARG A 89 11.07 -0.61 -13.16
CA ARG A 89 9.88 -0.55 -12.28
C ARG A 89 9.87 -1.63 -11.19
N LEU A 90 10.69 -2.69 -11.32
CA LEU A 90 10.83 -3.72 -10.28
C LEU A 90 11.65 -3.22 -9.08
N LEU A 91 12.52 -2.20 -9.27
CA LEU A 91 13.36 -1.64 -8.21
C LEU A 91 12.60 -0.64 -7.33
N LEU A 92 11.48 -0.09 -7.82
CA LEU A 92 10.61 0.77 -7.04
C LEU A 92 9.66 -0.09 -6.21
N ARG A 93 10.21 -0.48 -5.07
CA ARG A 93 9.51 -0.65 -3.80
C ARG A 93 8.60 -1.86 -3.65
N MET A 94 9.15 -2.79 -2.87
CA MET A 94 8.50 -3.62 -1.85
C MET A 94 7.62 -2.79 -0.88
N ASP A 95 6.68 -1.99 -1.37
CA ASP A 95 5.80 -1.15 -0.53
C ASP A 95 4.57 -1.93 -0.02
N ILE A 96 4.43 -3.22 -0.37
CA ILE A 96 3.34 -4.08 0.13
C ILE A 96 3.48 -4.35 1.64
N LEU A 97 4.66 -4.11 2.22
CA LEU A 97 4.84 -4.25 3.68
C LEU A 97 4.24 -3.10 4.49
N LEU A 98 4.05 -1.91 3.94
CA LEU A 98 3.65 -0.76 4.77
C LEU A 98 2.16 -0.80 5.17
N ILE A 99 1.31 -1.47 4.40
CA ILE A 99 -0.12 -1.60 4.73
C ILE A 99 -0.38 -2.70 5.77
N PHE A 100 0.52 -3.69 5.90
CA PHE A 100 0.40 -4.77 6.89
C PHE A 100 1.14 -4.50 8.21
N MET A 101 1.98 -3.46 8.30
CA MET A 101 2.79 -3.13 9.48
C MET A 101 2.15 -2.05 10.40
N LEU A 102 0.88 -1.70 10.20
CA LEU A 102 0.14 -0.72 11.01
C LEU A 102 -1.11 -1.32 11.69
N GLU A 103 -1.13 -2.65 11.89
CA GLU A 103 -1.95 -3.29 12.94
C GLU A 103 -1.11 -3.55 14.19
#